data_AF-A0A1Z4GK67-F1
#
_entry.id   AF-A0A1Z4GK67-F1
#
_cell.length_a   1.000
_cell.length_b   1.000
_cell.length_c   1.000
_cell.angle_alpha   90.00
_cell.angle_beta   90.00
_cell.angle_gamma   90.00
#
_symmetry.space_group_name_H-M   'P 1'
#
loop_
_entity.id
_entity.type
_entity.pdbx_description
1 polymer ?
#
loop_
_entity_poly.entity_id
_entity_poly.type
_entity_poly.pdbx_seq_one_letter_code
_entity_poly.pdbx_strand_id
1 'polypeptide(L)'
;MRRYQIFYLIFFLTLAAILSFALFTDVAPLVSCDRVISTTSLKEKYYASPIELVVQPWRGQHNVYGTFLIPTGYKNDGFFTLTLPGNKTYCGQLLNVGGFVIPGLYPQPKNRIIRGYLNTRIAIWLIFQGHINDLKQPENWKLGYFESKKIKKYR
;
A
#
# COMPACT_ATOMS: atom_id res chain seq x y z
N MET A 1 46.15 -30.42 9.02
CA MET A 1 45.49 -29.79 7.85
C MET A 1 43.95 -29.82 7.88
N ARG A 2 43.28 -30.78 8.54
CA ARG A 2 41.80 -30.96 8.48
C ARG A 2 40.96 -29.97 9.31
N ARG A 3 41.50 -29.36 10.37
CA ARG A 3 40.73 -28.46 11.28
C ARG A 3 40.42 -27.09 10.68
N TYR A 4 41.38 -26.47 9.97
CA TYR A 4 41.16 -25.16 9.33
C TYR A 4 40.20 -25.25 8.14
N GLN A 5 40.19 -26.38 7.42
CA GLN A 5 39.24 -26.63 6.33
C GLN A 5 37.78 -26.58 6.80
N ILE A 6 37.48 -27.07 8.01
CA ILE A 6 36.13 -27.01 8.59
C ILE A 6 35.70 -25.55 8.84
N PHE A 7 36.59 -24.71 9.36
CA PHE A 7 36.30 -23.29 9.58
C PHE A 7 36.02 -22.54 8.27
N TYR A 8 36.80 -22.80 7.22
CA TYR A 8 36.53 -22.20 5.91
C TYR A 8 35.19 -22.67 5.33
N LEU A 9 34.85 -23.96 5.49
CA LEU A 9 33.58 -24.52 5.01
C LEU A 9 32.38 -23.88 5.71
N ILE A 10 32.44 -23.70 7.03
CA ILE A 10 31.41 -22.99 7.80
C ILE A 10 31.32 -21.52 7.36
N PHE A 11 32.47 -20.85 7.18
CA PHE A 11 32.49 -19.46 6.73
C PHE A 11 31.81 -19.30 5.35
N PHE A 12 32.15 -20.13 4.37
CA PHE A 12 31.51 -20.09 3.05
C PHE A 12 30.01 -20.43 3.10
N LEU A 13 29.60 -21.38 3.93
CA LEU A 13 28.18 -21.68 4.14
C LEU A 13 27.42 -20.50 4.73
N THR A 14 27.97 -19.84 5.74
CA THR A 14 27.36 -18.64 6.33
C THR A 14 27.30 -17.48 5.34
N LEU A 15 28.38 -17.26 4.58
CA LEU A 15 28.44 -16.23 3.54
C LEU A 15 27.40 -16.49 2.44
N ALA A 16 27.29 -17.72 1.97
CA ALA A 16 26.30 -18.12 0.97
C ALA A 16 24.87 -17.96 1.48
N ALA A 17 24.60 -18.29 2.75
CA ALA A 17 23.30 -18.09 3.37
C ALA A 17 22.93 -16.59 3.48
N ILE A 18 23.87 -15.74 3.89
CA ILE A 18 23.67 -14.28 3.99
C ILE A 18 23.43 -13.68 2.60
N LEU A 19 24.24 -14.05 1.60
CA LEU A 19 24.07 -13.59 0.21
C LEU A 19 22.75 -14.06 -0.39
N SER A 20 22.36 -15.31 -0.16
CA SER A 20 21.07 -15.84 -0.62
C SER A 20 19.91 -15.10 0.02
N PHE A 21 19.96 -14.87 1.34
CA PHE A 21 18.93 -14.13 2.06
C PHE A 21 18.81 -12.69 1.53
N ALA A 22 19.94 -12.00 1.30
CA ALA A 22 19.95 -10.66 0.73
C ALA A 22 19.32 -10.62 -0.68
N LEU A 23 19.67 -11.56 -1.56
CA LEU A 23 19.09 -11.66 -2.90
C LEU A 23 17.58 -11.96 -2.88
N PHE A 24 17.09 -12.72 -1.90
CA PHE A 24 15.66 -12.96 -1.73
C PHE A 24 14.88 -11.75 -1.21
N THR A 25 15.54 -10.81 -0.50
CA THR A 25 14.88 -9.63 0.06
C THR A 25 14.69 -8.48 -0.93
N ASP A 26 15.50 -8.40 -1.99
CA ASP A 26 15.48 -7.28 -2.95
C ASP A 26 14.31 -7.32 -3.97
N VAL A 27 13.46 -8.36 -3.93
CA VAL A 27 12.41 -8.58 -4.94
C VAL A 27 11.00 -8.32 -4.40
N ALA A 28 10.82 -7.45 -3.40
CA ALA A 28 9.48 -6.96 -3.11
C ALA A 28 9.11 -5.96 -4.23
N PRO A 29 8.09 -6.23 -5.08
CA PRO A 29 7.66 -5.25 -6.06
C PRO A 29 7.09 -4.08 -5.28
N LEU A 30 7.91 -3.05 -5.08
CA LEU A 30 7.47 -1.73 -4.72
C LEU A 30 6.49 -1.35 -5.83
N VAL A 31 5.20 -1.32 -5.51
CA VAL A 31 4.25 -0.64 -6.38
C VAL A 31 4.77 0.79 -6.43
N SER A 32 5.47 1.11 -7.52
CA SER A 32 6.05 2.42 -7.66
C SER A 32 4.92 3.43 -7.57
N CYS A 33 5.11 4.47 -6.77
CA CYS A 33 4.20 5.61 -6.74
C CYS A 33 4.17 6.37 -8.08
N ASP A 34 4.93 5.89 -9.07
CA ASP A 34 5.13 6.47 -10.38
C ASP A 34 4.12 5.99 -11.43
N ARG A 35 2.89 5.61 -11.00
CA ARG A 35 1.79 5.42 -11.95
C ARG A 35 1.23 6.77 -12.37
N VAL A 36 1.86 7.28 -13.42
CA VAL A 36 1.38 8.28 -14.38
C VAL A 36 1.03 9.62 -13.74
N ILE A 37 1.96 10.56 -13.87
CA ILE A 37 1.70 12.00 -13.92
C ILE A 37 0.82 12.28 -15.16
N SER A 38 -0.42 11.80 -15.16
CA SER A 38 -1.34 11.89 -16.30
C SER A 38 -2.15 13.17 -16.15
N THR A 39 -1.56 14.32 -16.45
CA THR A 39 -2.25 15.62 -16.60
C THR A 39 -3.10 16.10 -15.39
N THR A 40 -3.08 15.39 -14.26
CA THR A 40 -3.88 15.65 -13.05
C THR A 40 -3.29 16.71 -12.14
N SER A 41 -2.02 17.11 -12.33
CA SER A 41 -1.32 18.05 -11.44
C SER A 41 -1.91 19.46 -11.42
N LEU A 42 -2.74 19.81 -12.41
CA LEU A 42 -3.40 21.12 -12.52
C LEU A 42 -4.76 21.19 -11.81
N LYS A 43 -5.24 20.09 -11.22
CA LYS A 43 -6.52 20.07 -10.49
C LYS A 43 -6.27 20.11 -8.99
N GLU A 44 -7.13 20.84 -8.28
CA GLU A 44 -7.13 20.83 -6.82
C GLU A 44 -7.33 19.38 -6.32
N LYS A 45 -6.34 18.90 -5.57
CA LYS A 45 -6.31 17.54 -5.03
C LYS A 45 -6.82 17.54 -3.60
N TYR A 46 -7.73 16.63 -3.32
CA TYR A 46 -8.23 16.34 -2.00
C TYR A 46 -7.67 15.00 -1.52
N TYR A 47 -7.57 14.82 -0.22
CA TYR A 47 -7.04 13.60 0.39
C TYR A 47 -8.07 13.00 1.35
N ALA A 48 -8.29 11.70 1.25
CA ALA A 48 -9.12 10.95 2.19
C ALA A 48 -8.26 9.98 3.01
N SER A 49 -8.50 9.94 4.31
CA SER A 49 -8.00 8.89 5.20
C SER A 49 -8.97 7.70 5.21
N PRO A 50 -8.48 6.48 5.53
CA PRO A 50 -9.33 5.32 5.56
C PRO A 50 -10.29 5.37 6.77
N ILE A 51 -11.54 4.98 6.54
CA ILE A 51 -12.59 4.82 7.56
C ILE A 51 -12.48 3.50 8.31
N GLU A 52 -11.83 2.52 7.69
CA GLU A 52 -11.57 1.20 8.25
C GLU A 52 -10.16 0.79 7.82
N LEU A 53 -9.40 0.23 8.75
CA LEU A 53 -8.01 -0.16 8.51
C LEU A 53 -7.76 -1.55 9.09
N VAL A 54 -7.30 -2.45 8.23
CA VAL A 54 -6.97 -3.84 8.59
C VAL A 54 -5.51 -4.08 8.30
N VAL A 55 -4.75 -4.49 9.32
CA VAL A 55 -3.31 -4.79 9.23
C VAL A 55 -3.06 -6.16 9.85
N GLN A 56 -3.30 -7.20 9.06
CA GLN A 56 -3.17 -8.61 9.49
C GLN A 56 -2.43 -9.43 8.43
N PRO A 57 -1.16 -9.12 8.14
CA PRO A 57 -0.44 -9.78 7.04
C PRO A 57 -0.28 -11.30 7.20
N TRP A 58 -0.30 -11.81 8.42
CA TRP A 58 -0.23 -13.26 8.71
C TRP A 58 -1.46 -14.05 8.25
N ARG A 59 -2.59 -13.40 7.96
CA ARG A 59 -3.79 -14.04 7.41
C ARG A 59 -3.72 -14.26 5.89
N GLY A 60 -2.60 -13.91 5.26
CA GLY A 60 -2.36 -14.10 3.84
C GLY A 60 -2.60 -12.85 3.01
N GLN A 61 -2.61 -13.02 1.68
CA GLN A 61 -2.77 -11.93 0.72
C GLN A 61 -4.09 -11.17 0.95
N HIS A 62 -4.06 -9.85 0.71
CA HIS A 62 -5.22 -8.95 0.85
C HIS A 62 -5.74 -8.72 2.28
N ASN A 63 -5.00 -9.12 3.32
CA ASN A 63 -5.34 -8.80 4.72
C ASN A 63 -4.60 -7.56 5.26
N VAL A 64 -4.10 -6.72 4.37
CA VAL A 64 -3.54 -5.40 4.70
C VAL A 64 -4.18 -4.37 3.78
N TYR A 65 -5.18 -3.65 4.29
CA TYR A 65 -5.92 -2.68 3.50
C TYR A 65 -6.52 -1.55 4.32
N GLY A 66 -6.68 -0.41 3.66
CA GLY A 66 -7.53 0.69 4.10
C GLY A 66 -8.79 0.77 3.23
N THR A 67 -9.94 0.95 3.85
CA THR A 67 -11.19 1.26 3.16
C THR A 67 -11.41 2.76 3.19
N PHE A 68 -11.62 3.37 2.02
CA PHE A 68 -11.76 4.82 1.84
C PHE A 68 -13.15 5.15 1.31
N LEU A 69 -13.66 6.31 1.71
CA LEU A 69 -14.92 6.85 1.26
C LEU A 69 -14.66 8.13 0.45
N ILE A 70 -15.09 8.15 -0.82
CA ILE A 70 -14.89 9.30 -1.71
C ILE A 70 -16.24 9.70 -2.31
N PRO A 71 -16.52 11.01 -2.51
CA PRO A 71 -17.76 11.44 -3.14
C PRO A 71 -17.94 10.91 -4.58
N THR A 72 -19.15 10.48 -4.90
CA THR A 72 -19.54 10.00 -6.23
C THR A 72 -19.36 11.14 -7.25
N GLY A 73 -18.64 10.85 -8.33
CA GLY A 73 -18.31 11.84 -9.38
C GLY A 73 -16.87 12.37 -9.33
N TYR A 74 -16.13 12.07 -8.26
CA TYR A 74 -14.69 12.32 -8.19
C TYR A 74 -13.92 11.13 -8.76
N LYS A 75 -12.75 11.40 -9.31
CA LYS A 75 -11.77 10.40 -9.74
C LYS A 75 -10.65 10.32 -8.71
N ASN A 76 -10.02 9.15 -8.60
CA ASN A 76 -8.84 8.95 -7.75
C ASN A 76 -7.58 8.82 -8.59
N ASP A 77 -6.43 8.93 -7.94
CA ASP A 77 -5.11 8.82 -8.58
C ASP A 77 -4.73 7.36 -8.94
N GLY A 78 -5.60 6.37 -8.71
CA GLY A 78 -5.35 4.96 -9.05
C GLY A 78 -4.50 4.18 -8.04
N PHE A 79 -3.93 4.86 -7.04
CA PHE A 79 -3.19 4.30 -5.91
C PHE A 79 -3.51 5.07 -4.63
N PHE A 80 -3.25 4.47 -3.47
CA PHE A 80 -3.16 5.21 -2.20
C PHE A 80 -1.68 5.33 -1.80
N THR A 81 -1.37 6.32 -0.98
CA THR A 81 -0.05 6.53 -0.40
C THR A 81 -0.05 6.20 1.08
N LEU A 82 0.99 5.53 1.54
CA LEU A 82 1.32 5.29 2.94
C LEU A 82 2.59 6.08 3.25
N THR A 83 2.47 7.12 4.06
CA THR A 83 3.61 7.95 4.48
C THR A 83 3.97 7.60 5.91
N LEU A 84 5.18 7.05 6.09
CA LEU A 84 5.72 6.73 7.41
C LEU A 84 6.58 7.88 7.94
N PRO A 85 6.74 7.99 9.27
CA PRO A 85 7.72 8.89 9.86
C PRO A 85 9.12 8.63 9.29
N GLY A 86 9.83 9.69 8.90
CA GLY A 86 11.10 9.60 8.17
C GLY A 86 10.97 9.67 6.65
N ASN A 87 9.87 10.22 6.12
CA ASN A 87 9.64 10.53 4.70
C ASN A 87 9.67 9.35 3.72
N LYS A 88 9.54 8.11 4.21
CA LYS A 88 9.36 6.95 3.32
C LYS A 88 7.90 6.85 2.91
N THR A 89 7.66 6.91 1.60
CA THR A 89 6.31 6.78 1.03
C THR A 89 6.21 5.47 0.26
N TYR A 90 5.17 4.69 0.56
CA TYR A 90 4.83 3.46 -0.11
C TYR A 90 3.50 3.63 -0.84
N CYS A 91 3.33 2.97 -1.98
CA CYS A 91 2.06 2.96 -2.69
C CYS A 91 1.44 1.57 -2.68
N GLY A 92 0.11 1.53 -2.73
CA GLY A 92 -0.63 0.28 -2.87
C GLY A 92 -1.73 0.39 -3.91
N GLN A 93 -2.21 -0.78 -4.33
CA GLN A 93 -3.16 -0.89 -5.42
C GLN A 93 -4.58 -0.62 -4.92
N LEU A 94 -5.34 0.16 -5.68
CA LEU A 94 -6.77 0.35 -5.43
C LEU A 94 -7.58 -0.74 -6.13
N LEU A 95 -8.58 -1.25 -5.42
CA LEU A 95 -9.66 -2.03 -5.97
C LEU A 95 -10.97 -1.27 -5.76
N ASN A 96 -11.65 -0.99 -6.86
CA ASN A 96 -12.98 -0.41 -6.84
C ASN A 96 -13.97 -1.50 -6.43
N VAL A 97 -14.41 -1.47 -5.17
CA VAL A 97 -15.38 -2.44 -4.67
C VAL A 97 -16.79 -1.86 -4.86
N GLY A 98 -17.41 -2.15 -6.00
CA GLY A 98 -18.83 -1.83 -6.20
C GLY A 98 -19.69 -2.72 -5.30
N GLY A 99 -20.63 -2.13 -4.55
CA GLY A 99 -21.64 -2.89 -3.79
C GLY A 99 -21.18 -3.53 -2.49
N PHE A 100 -20.00 -3.19 -1.95
CA PHE A 100 -19.59 -3.67 -0.62
C PHE A 100 -20.32 -2.91 0.48
N VAL A 101 -20.95 -3.64 1.40
CA VAL A 101 -21.56 -3.07 2.61
C VAL A 101 -20.54 -3.23 3.73
N ILE A 102 -20.02 -2.12 4.24
CA ILE A 102 -19.26 -2.14 5.50
C ILE A 102 -20.31 -2.23 6.60
N PRO A 103 -20.26 -3.22 7.50
CA PRO A 103 -21.20 -3.31 8.62
C PRO A 103 -21.21 -2.00 9.41
N GLY A 104 -22.37 -1.34 9.50
CA GLY A 104 -22.53 -0.05 10.17
C GLY A 104 -22.31 1.19 9.30
N LEU A 105 -21.85 1.05 8.05
CA LEU A 105 -21.74 2.15 7.09
C LEU A 105 -22.51 1.82 5.81
N TYR A 106 -23.76 2.27 5.75
CA TYR A 106 -24.52 2.25 4.51
C TYR A 106 -23.89 3.25 3.53
N PRO A 107 -23.46 2.82 2.32
CA PRO A 107 -22.99 3.76 1.33
C PRO A 107 -24.15 4.69 0.97
N GLN A 108 -24.10 5.92 1.48
CA GLN A 108 -25.03 6.95 1.04
C GLN A 108 -24.85 7.11 -0.47
N PRO A 109 -25.92 7.37 -1.25
CA PRO A 109 -25.86 7.45 -2.71
C PRO A 109 -24.86 8.50 -3.24
N LYS A 110 -24.41 9.41 -2.36
CA LYS A 110 -23.42 10.44 -2.65
C LYS A 110 -21.96 9.98 -2.53
N ASN A 111 -21.69 8.79 -1.99
CA ASN A 111 -20.33 8.32 -1.72
C ASN A 111 -20.06 6.93 -2.31
N ARG A 112 -18.81 6.71 -2.72
CA ARG A 112 -18.28 5.43 -3.21
C ARG A 112 -17.24 4.89 -2.25
N ILE A 113 -17.26 3.58 -2.05
CA ILE A 113 -16.29 2.83 -1.26
C ILE A 113 -15.15 2.35 -2.17
N ILE A 114 -13.91 2.54 -1.73
CA ILE A 114 -12.70 2.12 -2.42
C ILE A 114 -11.80 1.40 -1.42
N ARG A 115 -11.22 0.26 -1.79
CA ARG A 115 -10.29 -0.45 -0.91
C ARG A 115 -8.88 -0.37 -1.48
N GLY A 116 -7.95 0.12 -0.69
CA GLY A 116 -6.53 0.18 -1.01
C GLY A 116 -5.79 -0.95 -0.33
N TYR A 117 -5.21 -1.86 -1.11
CA TYR A 117 -4.44 -2.99 -0.60
C TYR A 117 -2.94 -2.68 -0.62
N LEU A 118 -2.31 -2.80 0.55
CA LEU A 118 -0.85 -2.81 0.65
C LEU A 118 -0.33 -4.21 0.38
N ASN A 119 0.79 -4.31 -0.32
CA ASN A 119 1.44 -5.60 -0.51
C ASN A 119 1.81 -6.21 0.85
N THR A 120 1.33 -7.42 1.12
CA THR A 120 1.56 -8.13 2.38
C THR A 120 3.05 -8.27 2.70
N ARG A 121 3.92 -8.44 1.69
CA ARG A 121 5.38 -8.52 1.89
C ARG A 121 5.96 -7.20 2.41
N ILE A 122 5.50 -6.07 1.86
CA ILE A 122 5.90 -4.73 2.33
C ILE A 122 5.42 -4.53 3.77
N ALA A 123 4.17 -4.90 4.07
CA ALA A 123 3.64 -4.81 5.42
C ALA A 123 4.44 -5.64 6.43
N ILE A 124 4.81 -6.88 6.08
CA ILE A 124 5.65 -7.74 6.92
C ILE A 124 7.03 -7.10 7.14
N TRP A 125 7.66 -6.61 6.08
CA TRP A 125 8.97 -5.97 6.18
C TRP A 125 8.94 -4.72 7.07
N LEU A 126 7.91 -3.88 6.92
CA LEU A 126 7.68 -2.71 7.77
C LEU A 126 7.43 -3.10 9.24
N ILE A 127 6.70 -4.18 9.49
CA ILE A 127 6.51 -4.71 10.85
C ILE A 127 7.84 -5.16 11.46
N PHE A 128 8.69 -5.86 10.69
CA PHE A 128 10.03 -6.24 11.15
C PHE A 128 10.93 -5.03 11.46
N GLN A 129 10.68 -3.89 10.83
CA GLN A 129 11.35 -2.61 11.13
C GLN A 129 10.76 -1.86 12.33
N GLY A 130 9.70 -2.37 12.96
CA GLY A 130 9.04 -1.74 14.10
C GLY A 130 7.89 -0.79 13.75
N HIS A 131 7.54 -0.63 12.46
CA HIS A 131 6.49 0.28 11.99
C HIS A 131 5.06 -0.29 12.12
N ILE A 132 4.83 -1.25 13.02
CA ILE A 132 3.50 -1.88 13.20
C ILE A 132 2.44 -0.88 13.66
N ASN A 133 2.80 0.06 14.53
CA ASN A 133 1.89 1.08 15.03
C ASN A 133 1.59 2.11 13.95
N ASP A 134 2.60 2.51 13.18
CA ASP A 134 2.45 3.45 12.07
C ASP A 134 1.54 2.89 10.98
N LEU A 135 1.65 1.59 10.69
CA LEU A 135 0.75 0.90 9.75
C LEU A 135 -0.71 0.92 10.21
N LYS A 136 -0.96 0.96 11.52
CA LYS A 136 -2.29 0.97 12.13
C LYS A 136 -2.87 2.38 12.34
N GLN A 137 -2.11 3.44 12.02
CA GLN A 137 -2.59 4.81 12.10
C GLN A 137 -3.23 5.23 10.78
N PRO A 138 -4.54 5.55 10.74
CA PRO A 138 -5.22 5.97 9.51
C PRO A 138 -4.62 7.22 8.86
N GLU A 139 -4.03 8.12 9.65
CA GLU A 139 -3.45 9.39 9.19
C GLU A 139 -2.25 9.19 8.23
N ASN A 140 -1.55 8.08 8.39
CA ASN A 140 -0.43 7.70 7.53
C ASN A 140 -0.90 7.22 6.16
N TRP A 141 -2.18 6.88 6.00
CA TRP A 141 -2.78 6.41 4.76
C TRP A 141 -3.58 7.53 4.11
N LYS A 142 -3.24 7.86 2.86
CA LYS A 142 -3.88 8.93 2.11
C LYS A 142 -4.29 8.43 0.73
N LEU A 143 -5.52 8.73 0.34
CA LEU A 143 -6.02 8.50 -1.00
C LEU A 143 -6.30 9.85 -1.67
N GLY A 144 -5.52 10.17 -2.70
CA GLY A 144 -5.71 11.36 -3.53
C GLY A 144 -6.92 11.21 -4.45
N TYR A 145 -7.79 12.21 -4.46
CA TYR A 145 -8.93 12.29 -5.36
C TYR A 145 -9.17 13.73 -5.84
N PHE A 146 -9.78 13.86 -7.01
CA PHE A 146 -9.97 15.13 -7.71
C PHE A 146 -11.30 15.15 -8.43
N GLU A 147 -11.84 16.35 -8.64
CA GLU A 147 -13.11 16.53 -9.30
C GLU A 147 -13.01 16.10 -10.78
N SER A 148 -13.90 15.20 -11.19
CA SER A 148 -14.06 14.90 -12.60
C SER A 148 -15.06 15.91 -13.18
N LYS A 149 -14.57 16.93 -13.90
CA LYS A 149 -15.47 17.79 -14.68
C LYS A 149 -16.32 16.88 -15.56
N LYS A 150 -17.62 16.85 -15.32
CA LYS A 150 -18.58 16.19 -16.21
C LYS A 150 -18.40 16.84 -17.57
N ILE A 151 -17.87 16.11 -18.55
CA ILE A 151 -17.99 16.52 -19.94
C ILE A 151 -19.50 16.50 -20.20
N LYS A 152 -20.13 17.68 -20.27
CA LYS A 152 -21.49 17.80 -20.78
C LYS A 152 -21.45 17.24 -22.19
N LYS A 153 -21.92 16.01 -22.36
CA LYS A 153 -22.13 15.42 -23.68
C LYS A 153 -23.34 16.15 -24.26
N TYR A 154 -23.11 17.27 -24.94
CA TYR A 154 -24.12 17.88 -25.77
C TYR A 154 -24.48 16.85 -26.84
N ARG A 155 -25.76 16.46 -26.88
CA ARG A 155 -26.34 15.60 -27.90
C ARG A 155 -27.12 16.49 -28.85
#